data_AF-A0A960S6R0-F1
#
_entry.id   AF-A0A960S6R0-F1
#
_cell.length_a   1.000
_cell.length_b   1.000
_cell.length_c   1.000
_cell.angle_alpha   90.00
_cell.angle_beta   90.00
_cell.angle_gamma   90.00
#
_symmetry.space_group_name_H-M   'P 1'
#
loop_
_entity.id
_entity.type
_entity.pdbx_description
1 polymer ?
#
loop_
_entity_poly.entity_id
_entity_poly.type
_entity_poly.pdbx_seq_one_letter_code
_entity_poly.pdbx_strand_id
1 'polypeptide(L)'
;MATIQDLVQKPSATMDSWGFPQQQARLKVIQLIAHAEITLDQAVKIVDKCELTYMQNEIGTALHVITRMVYTESLSNIAKAIFLQNALLYDQNDSKDRSCLHLAAELGSEQWIDFFLDRKIKRDLTTAAGDTPLHWACKGSAITELIIGKFSDLCNVRNKHLLTPLHFLAGNTQIKNKKTHIQCVKRLINETLLIARDSENRTPLHMAVISGRHYLLDILNTKDVDYLELAKLAKEPKTIQWCLEKHNPNQTPFNIALEKGMDIQATALYDGETMSEKTLIEAVDKGMKALTLAFLNAQAYSVNAYHGAARHGWCDVLKRLEAIRWQQMPWYERIAENACWAFGRSPCWDVPVNGKRPLDLATDEPTREYLKSLGCKDNLEDGWHMVNSDNADEGWEQI
;
A
#
# COMPACT_ATOMS: atom_id res chain seq x y z
N MET A 1 -29.23 -10.01 -33.95
CA MET A 1 -27.81 -9.95 -34.33
C MET A 1 -27.72 -9.41 -35.75
N ALA A 2 -27.69 -8.09 -35.91
CA ALA A 2 -27.26 -7.53 -37.19
C ALA A 2 -25.74 -7.69 -37.23
N THR A 3 -25.23 -8.46 -38.18
CA THR A 3 -23.78 -8.59 -38.37
C THR A 3 -23.23 -7.25 -38.85
N ILE A 4 -21.94 -6.98 -38.64
CA ILE A 4 -21.30 -5.78 -39.24
C ILE A 4 -21.48 -5.74 -40.76
N GLN A 5 -21.62 -6.91 -41.38
CA GLN A 5 -22.02 -7.04 -42.78
C GLN A 5 -23.39 -6.43 -43.08
N ASP A 6 -24.39 -6.53 -42.19
CA ASP A 6 -25.69 -5.85 -42.36
C ASP A 6 -25.53 -4.32 -42.32
N LEU A 7 -24.66 -3.79 -41.46
CA LEU A 7 -24.34 -2.36 -41.36
C LEU A 7 -23.65 -1.82 -42.62
N VAL A 8 -22.75 -2.62 -43.18
CA VAL A 8 -22.00 -2.29 -44.40
C VAL A 8 -22.89 -2.44 -45.65
N GLN A 9 -23.76 -3.46 -45.71
CA GLN A 9 -24.54 -3.80 -46.90
C GLN A 9 -25.94 -3.18 -46.98
N LYS A 10 -26.63 -2.86 -45.87
CA LYS A 10 -27.99 -2.28 -45.93
C LYS A 10 -27.92 -0.75 -46.10
N PRO A 11 -28.51 -0.18 -47.17
CA PRO A 11 -28.54 1.28 -47.39
C PRO A 11 -29.53 2.03 -46.48
N SER A 12 -30.46 1.33 -45.82
CA SER A 12 -31.65 1.92 -45.17
C SER A 12 -31.70 1.81 -43.64
N ALA A 13 -30.68 1.25 -42.98
CA ALA A 13 -30.65 1.16 -41.52
C ALA A 13 -30.22 2.49 -40.91
N THR A 14 -31.16 3.42 -40.73
CA THR A 14 -30.97 4.59 -39.88
C THR A 14 -30.94 4.14 -38.41
N MET A 15 -30.16 4.83 -37.58
CA MET A 15 -30.00 4.52 -36.14
C MET A 15 -31.34 4.45 -35.38
N ASP A 16 -32.39 5.06 -35.92
CA ASP A 16 -33.75 5.05 -35.36
C ASP A 16 -34.37 3.64 -35.30
N SER A 17 -33.92 2.72 -36.16
CA SER A 17 -34.43 1.34 -36.21
C SER A 17 -33.93 0.44 -35.06
N TRP A 18 -33.02 0.93 -34.21
CA TRP A 18 -32.31 0.09 -33.22
C TRP A 18 -32.84 0.23 -31.79
N GLY A 19 -33.78 1.14 -31.52
CA GLY A 19 -34.49 1.22 -30.23
C GLY A 19 -33.63 1.60 -29.02
N PHE A 20 -32.41 2.10 -29.22
CA PHE A 20 -31.53 2.60 -28.15
C PHE A 20 -31.41 4.13 -28.22
N PRO A 21 -31.14 4.83 -27.10
CA PRO A 21 -30.65 6.19 -27.14
C PRO A 21 -29.45 6.27 -28.10
N GLN A 22 -29.44 7.23 -29.03
CA GLN A 22 -28.49 7.28 -30.15
C GLN A 22 -27.02 7.07 -29.73
N GLN A 23 -26.62 7.54 -28.55
CA GLN A 23 -25.26 7.35 -28.03
C GLN A 23 -24.92 5.89 -27.64
N GLN A 24 -25.85 5.12 -27.07
CA GLN A 24 -25.61 3.70 -26.72
C GLN A 24 -25.47 2.83 -27.96
N ALA A 25 -26.24 3.12 -29.01
CA ALA A 25 -26.13 2.46 -30.30
C ALA A 25 -24.72 2.64 -30.90
N ARG A 26 -24.21 3.87 -30.92
CA ARG A 26 -22.86 4.19 -31.45
C ARG A 26 -21.74 3.47 -30.68
N LEU A 27 -21.85 3.37 -29.36
CA LEU A 27 -20.89 2.62 -28.54
C LEU A 27 -20.91 1.12 -28.86
N LYS A 28 -22.10 0.55 -29.07
CA LYS A 28 -22.26 -0.87 -29.45
C LYS A 28 -21.65 -1.17 -30.82
N VAL A 29 -21.77 -0.23 -31.78
CA VAL A 29 -21.11 -0.33 -33.09
C VAL A 29 -19.60 -0.46 -32.94
N ILE A 30 -18.97 0.44 -32.16
CA ILE A 30 -17.51 0.38 -31.93
C ILE A 30 -17.11 -0.95 -31.28
N GLN A 31 -17.88 -1.42 -30.29
CA GLN A 31 -17.62 -2.71 -29.64
C GLN A 31 -17.70 -3.90 -30.59
N LEU A 32 -18.68 -3.91 -31.50
CA LEU A 32 -18.80 -4.96 -32.50
C LEU A 32 -17.62 -4.92 -33.46
N ILE A 33 -17.18 -3.73 -33.89
CA ILE A 33 -16.09 -3.59 -34.87
C ILE A 33 -14.75 -4.04 -34.29
N ALA A 34 -14.56 -3.89 -32.98
CA ALA A 34 -13.39 -4.44 -32.30
C ALA A 34 -13.22 -5.96 -32.53
N HIS A 35 -14.30 -6.69 -32.82
CA HIS A 35 -14.31 -8.14 -33.02
C HIS A 35 -14.47 -8.56 -34.49
N ALA A 36 -14.46 -7.62 -35.44
CA ALA A 36 -14.61 -7.91 -36.86
C ALA A 36 -13.46 -7.35 -37.67
N GLU A 37 -13.15 -7.98 -38.80
CA GLU A 37 -12.18 -7.47 -39.77
C GLU A 37 -12.87 -6.50 -40.73
N ILE A 38 -12.43 -5.23 -40.74
CA ILE A 38 -12.95 -4.21 -41.65
C ILE A 38 -11.83 -3.48 -42.38
N THR A 39 -12.07 -3.18 -43.66
CA THR A 39 -11.16 -2.37 -44.48
C THR A 39 -11.32 -0.88 -44.20
N LEU A 40 -10.36 -0.06 -44.63
CA LEU A 40 -10.42 1.39 -44.47
C LEU A 40 -11.66 2.01 -45.15
N ASP A 41 -11.99 1.57 -46.36
CA ASP A 41 -13.17 2.05 -47.09
C ASP A 41 -14.48 1.72 -46.36
N GLN A 42 -14.55 0.54 -45.74
CA GLN A 42 -15.69 0.16 -44.91
C GLN A 42 -15.75 1.02 -43.65
N ALA A 43 -14.60 1.31 -43.03
CA ALA A 43 -14.53 2.18 -41.86
C ALA A 43 -15.06 3.59 -42.16
N VAL A 44 -14.68 4.21 -43.29
CA VAL A 44 -15.17 5.54 -43.71
C VAL A 44 -16.70 5.53 -43.83
N LYS A 45 -17.27 4.54 -44.52
CA LYS A 45 -18.73 4.40 -44.66
C LYS A 45 -19.43 4.24 -43.31
N ILE A 46 -18.83 3.50 -42.37
CA ILE A 46 -19.39 3.30 -41.03
C ILE A 46 -19.34 4.59 -40.23
N VAL A 47 -18.23 5.32 -40.26
CA VAL A 47 -18.07 6.60 -39.54
C VAL A 47 -19.12 7.61 -40.02
N ASP A 48 -19.33 7.70 -41.33
CA ASP A 48 -20.37 8.56 -41.93
C ASP A 48 -21.78 8.11 -41.50
N LYS A 49 -22.12 6.83 -41.71
CA LYS A 49 -23.47 6.32 -41.41
C LYS A 49 -23.83 6.40 -39.93
N CYS A 50 -22.86 6.19 -39.05
CA CYS A 50 -23.08 6.16 -37.60
C CYS A 50 -22.78 7.50 -36.92
N GLU A 51 -22.39 8.53 -37.68
CA GLU A 51 -22.07 9.87 -37.18
C GLU A 51 -21.07 9.84 -36.01
N LEU A 52 -20.04 8.98 -36.11
CA LEU A 52 -19.11 8.75 -35.01
C LEU A 52 -18.28 10.00 -34.68
N THR A 53 -18.11 10.91 -35.63
CA THR A 53 -17.44 12.21 -35.44
C THR A 53 -18.17 13.12 -34.45
N TYR A 54 -19.49 12.96 -34.28
CA TYR A 54 -20.32 13.76 -33.37
C TYR A 54 -20.58 13.08 -32.04
N MET A 55 -19.98 11.92 -31.76
CA MET A 55 -20.04 11.36 -30.42
C MET A 55 -19.26 12.25 -29.45
N GLN A 56 -19.97 12.88 -28.53
CA GLN A 56 -19.44 13.36 -27.26
C GLN A 56 -20.30 12.77 -26.16
N ASN A 57 -19.72 11.89 -25.34
CA ASN A 57 -20.34 11.37 -24.13
C ASN A 57 -19.47 11.75 -22.92
N GLU A 58 -19.87 11.34 -21.71
CA GLU A 58 -19.04 11.55 -20.51
C GLU A 58 -17.62 10.99 -20.64
N ILE A 59 -17.41 10.00 -21.50
CA ILE A 59 -16.13 9.31 -21.74
C ILE A 59 -15.26 10.07 -22.76
N GLY A 60 -15.84 10.99 -23.53
CA GLY A 60 -15.17 11.82 -24.53
C GLY A 60 -15.67 11.57 -25.96
N THR A 61 -14.80 11.83 -26.94
CA THR A 61 -15.10 11.59 -28.36
C THR A 61 -15.07 10.10 -28.72
N ALA A 62 -15.56 9.73 -29.90
CA ALA A 62 -15.42 8.35 -30.41
C ALA A 62 -13.97 7.83 -30.36
N LEU A 63 -12.99 8.72 -30.60
CA LEU A 63 -11.57 8.38 -30.53
C LEU A 63 -11.13 8.01 -29.11
N HIS A 64 -11.66 8.68 -28.07
CA HIS A 64 -11.40 8.34 -26.68
C HIS A 64 -11.96 6.95 -26.32
N VAL A 65 -13.16 6.62 -26.82
CA VAL A 65 -13.78 5.30 -26.61
C VAL A 65 -12.94 4.21 -27.28
N ILE A 66 -12.53 4.41 -28.52
CA ILE A 66 -11.70 3.45 -29.27
C ILE A 66 -10.34 3.23 -28.58
N THR A 67 -9.71 4.30 -28.08
CA THR A 67 -8.41 4.23 -27.40
C THR A 67 -8.48 3.39 -26.12
N ARG A 68 -9.64 3.35 -25.44
CA ARG A 68 -9.84 2.52 -24.24
C ARG A 68 -9.94 1.02 -24.53
N MET A 69 -10.09 0.64 -25.80
CA MET A 69 -10.18 -0.75 -26.21
C MET A 69 -8.80 -1.30 -26.61
N VAL A 70 -8.69 -2.62 -26.62
CA VAL A 70 -7.50 -3.32 -27.13
C VAL A 70 -7.28 -2.91 -28.58
N TYR A 71 -6.04 -2.54 -28.93
CA TYR A 71 -5.70 -2.16 -30.30
C TYR A 71 -5.97 -3.33 -31.25
N THR A 72 -6.80 -3.07 -32.28
CA THR A 72 -7.02 -3.97 -33.41
C THR A 72 -6.86 -3.18 -34.71
N GLU A 73 -6.48 -3.83 -35.81
CA GLU A 73 -6.35 -3.16 -37.10
C GLU A 73 -7.66 -2.49 -37.53
N SER A 74 -8.79 -3.12 -37.24
CA SER A 74 -10.14 -2.60 -37.48
C SER A 74 -10.42 -1.30 -36.72
N LEU A 75 -10.10 -1.25 -35.43
CA LEU A 75 -10.23 -0.03 -34.65
C LEU A 75 -9.25 1.05 -35.11
N SER A 76 -8.04 0.65 -35.51
CA SER A 76 -7.09 1.57 -36.15
C SER A 76 -7.74 2.18 -37.41
N ASN A 77 -8.38 1.37 -38.26
CA ASN A 77 -9.02 1.80 -39.50
C ASN A 77 -10.20 2.76 -39.24
N ILE A 78 -11.00 2.54 -38.19
CA ILE A 78 -11.99 3.55 -37.73
C ILE A 78 -11.29 4.84 -37.34
N ALA A 79 -10.24 4.77 -36.53
CA ALA A 79 -9.51 5.97 -36.12
C ALA A 79 -8.88 6.70 -37.34
N LYS A 80 -8.42 5.98 -38.37
CA LYS A 80 -7.95 6.58 -39.64
C LYS A 80 -9.11 7.26 -40.37
N ALA A 81 -10.27 6.61 -40.44
CA ALA A 81 -11.45 7.16 -41.08
C ALA A 81 -11.94 8.45 -40.39
N ILE A 82 -11.98 8.47 -39.05
CA ILE A 82 -12.28 9.67 -38.27
C ILE A 82 -11.27 10.78 -38.58
N PHE A 83 -9.98 10.45 -38.68
CA PHE A 83 -8.93 11.40 -39.01
C PHE A 83 -9.08 12.01 -40.41
N LEU A 84 -9.44 11.20 -41.41
CA LEU A 84 -9.65 11.65 -42.78
C LEU A 84 -10.82 12.63 -42.90
N GLN A 85 -11.86 12.43 -42.10
CA GLN A 85 -13.07 13.25 -42.16
C GLN A 85 -12.99 14.51 -41.31
N ASN A 86 -12.40 14.43 -40.12
CA ASN A 86 -12.26 15.58 -39.24
C ASN A 86 -11.00 15.49 -38.39
N ALA A 87 -9.93 16.09 -38.91
CA ALA A 87 -8.66 16.21 -38.21
C ALA A 87 -8.81 16.94 -36.86
N LEU A 88 -9.74 17.88 -36.68
CA LEU A 88 -9.81 18.66 -35.42
C LEU A 88 -10.22 17.84 -34.18
N LEU A 89 -10.67 16.60 -34.35
CA LEU A 89 -11.16 15.75 -33.25
C LEU A 89 -10.05 15.15 -32.36
N TYR A 90 -8.78 15.15 -32.78
CA TYR A 90 -7.68 14.57 -31.97
C TYR A 90 -7.15 15.48 -30.87
N ASP A 91 -7.29 16.81 -31.04
CA ASP A 91 -6.93 17.81 -30.03
C ASP A 91 -8.09 18.06 -29.06
N GLN A 92 -9.25 17.44 -29.28
CA GLN A 92 -10.35 17.51 -28.33
C GLN A 92 -10.02 16.71 -27.08
N ASN A 93 -10.39 17.28 -25.94
CA ASN A 93 -10.25 16.64 -24.66
C ASN A 93 -11.57 16.01 -24.21
N ASP A 94 -11.47 14.94 -23.41
CA ASP A 94 -12.61 14.34 -22.74
C ASP A 94 -13.15 15.24 -21.60
N SER A 95 -14.18 14.77 -20.89
CA SER A 95 -14.77 15.49 -19.73
C SER A 95 -13.79 15.78 -18.59
N LYS A 96 -12.62 15.12 -18.58
CA LYS A 96 -11.54 15.32 -17.60
C LYS A 96 -10.38 16.12 -18.20
N ASP A 97 -10.63 16.79 -19.32
CA ASP A 97 -9.65 17.56 -20.07
C ASP A 97 -8.46 16.72 -20.55
N ARG A 98 -8.68 15.44 -20.88
CA ARG A 98 -7.63 14.53 -21.37
C ARG A 98 -7.77 14.28 -22.85
N SER A 99 -6.68 14.40 -23.59
CA SER A 99 -6.65 13.97 -24.99
C SER A 99 -6.54 12.44 -25.13
N CYS A 100 -6.76 11.93 -26.35
CA CYS A 100 -6.59 10.50 -26.66
C CYS A 100 -5.16 10.01 -26.38
N LEU A 101 -4.15 10.88 -26.50
CA LEU A 101 -2.76 10.52 -26.20
C LEU A 101 -2.53 10.29 -24.70
N HIS A 102 -3.22 11.05 -23.83
CA HIS A 102 -3.19 10.81 -22.38
C HIS A 102 -3.80 9.45 -22.01
N LEU A 103 -4.91 9.08 -22.66
CA LEU A 103 -5.54 7.77 -22.46
C LEU A 103 -4.64 6.63 -22.94
N ALA A 104 -4.06 6.75 -24.14
CA ALA A 104 -3.15 5.74 -24.66
C ALA A 104 -1.93 5.54 -23.74
N ALA A 105 -1.40 6.63 -23.19
CA ALA A 105 -0.33 6.62 -22.21
C ALA A 105 -0.73 5.95 -20.88
N GLU A 106 -1.90 6.29 -20.31
CA GLU A 106 -2.44 5.66 -19.09
C GLU A 106 -2.59 4.13 -19.24
N LEU A 107 -3.05 3.69 -20.42
CA LEU A 107 -3.27 2.27 -20.73
C LEU A 107 -1.99 1.52 -21.09
N GLY A 108 -0.87 2.22 -21.29
CA GLY A 108 0.37 1.60 -21.76
C GLY A 108 0.28 1.03 -23.18
N SER A 109 -0.65 1.52 -24.01
CA SER A 109 -0.84 1.00 -25.36
C SER A 109 0.14 1.67 -26.33
N GLU A 110 1.27 1.00 -26.55
CA GLU A 110 2.28 1.46 -27.51
C GLU A 110 1.72 1.60 -28.92
N GLN A 111 0.87 0.68 -29.37
CA GLN A 111 0.28 0.74 -30.71
C GLN A 111 -0.57 2.00 -30.91
N TRP A 112 -1.38 2.37 -29.91
CA TRP A 112 -2.15 3.61 -29.97
C TRP A 112 -1.26 4.85 -29.92
N ILE A 113 -0.20 4.84 -29.11
CA ILE A 113 0.77 5.94 -29.06
C ILE A 113 1.43 6.13 -30.42
N ASP A 114 1.95 5.07 -31.05
CA ASP A 114 2.58 5.16 -32.36
C ASP A 114 1.61 5.64 -33.43
N PHE A 115 0.40 5.08 -33.44
CA PHE A 115 -0.67 5.52 -34.34
C PHE A 115 -0.96 7.02 -34.23
N PHE A 116 -0.96 7.58 -33.01
CA PHE A 116 -1.21 8.99 -32.78
C PHE A 116 0.00 9.88 -33.10
N LEU A 117 1.21 9.43 -32.79
CA LEU A 117 2.45 10.15 -33.09
C LEU A 117 2.71 10.24 -34.60
N ASP A 118 2.44 9.17 -35.35
CA ASP A 118 2.55 9.15 -36.83
C ASP A 118 1.64 10.18 -37.51
N ARG A 119 0.55 10.56 -36.84
CA ARG A 119 -0.41 11.58 -37.31
C ARG A 119 -0.06 13.00 -36.87
N LYS A 120 1.13 13.20 -36.30
CA LYS A 120 1.62 14.51 -35.82
C LYS A 120 0.71 15.17 -34.79
N ILE A 121 -0.01 14.36 -33.99
CA ILE A 121 -0.73 14.87 -32.84
C ILE A 121 0.28 15.50 -31.88
N LYS A 122 -0.07 16.65 -31.31
CA LYS A 122 0.80 17.36 -30.36
C LYS A 122 1.11 16.47 -29.17
N ARG A 123 2.39 16.38 -28.82
CA ARG A 123 2.89 15.47 -27.79
C ARG A 123 2.87 16.09 -26.40
N ASP A 124 2.92 17.41 -26.35
CA ASP A 124 2.99 18.28 -25.18
C ASP A 124 1.61 18.79 -24.72
N LEU A 125 0.53 18.14 -25.18
CA LEU A 125 -0.82 18.42 -24.70
C LEU A 125 -0.85 18.30 -23.17
N THR A 126 -1.59 19.19 -22.51
CA THR A 126 -1.73 19.17 -21.07
C THR A 126 -3.20 19.10 -20.67
N THR A 127 -3.47 18.42 -19.55
CA THR A 127 -4.80 18.41 -18.94
C THR A 127 -5.08 19.69 -18.17
N ALA A 128 -6.30 19.82 -17.63
CA ALA A 128 -6.67 20.90 -16.72
C ALA A 128 -5.77 20.99 -15.48
N ALA A 129 -5.15 19.88 -15.05
CA ALA A 129 -4.17 19.85 -13.95
C ALA A 129 -2.75 20.21 -14.40
N GLY A 130 -2.51 20.41 -15.70
CA GLY A 130 -1.19 20.60 -16.30
C GLY A 130 -0.43 19.29 -16.51
N ASP A 131 -1.08 18.14 -16.44
CA ASP A 131 -0.43 16.84 -16.64
C ASP A 131 -0.20 16.60 -18.13
N THR A 132 0.99 16.14 -18.50
CA THR A 132 1.33 15.70 -19.86
C THR A 132 1.02 14.21 -20.06
N PRO A 133 1.04 13.67 -21.31
CA PRO A 133 0.90 12.24 -21.53
C PRO A 133 1.92 11.41 -20.75
N LEU A 134 3.14 11.91 -20.54
CA LEU A 134 4.15 11.22 -19.74
C LEU A 134 3.75 11.10 -18.25
N HIS A 135 3.12 12.12 -17.66
CA HIS A 135 2.59 12.01 -16.29
C HIS A 135 1.58 10.87 -16.17
N TRP A 136 0.70 10.72 -17.17
CA TRP A 136 -0.31 9.67 -17.21
C TRP A 136 0.30 8.29 -17.48
N ALA A 137 1.32 8.19 -18.33
CA ALA A 137 2.11 6.96 -18.49
C ALA A 137 2.74 6.53 -17.16
N CYS A 138 3.31 7.48 -16.41
CA CYS A 138 3.91 7.23 -15.10
C CYS A 138 2.92 6.84 -14.01
N LYS A 139 1.63 7.18 -14.17
CA LYS A 139 0.52 6.83 -13.28
C LYS A 139 -0.16 5.50 -13.64
N GLY A 140 -0.07 5.08 -14.90
CA GLY A 140 -0.72 3.88 -15.42
C GLY A 140 -0.20 2.56 -14.82
N SER A 141 -0.95 1.48 -15.02
CA SER A 141 -0.58 0.13 -14.56
C SER A 141 0.31 -0.64 -15.54
N ALA A 142 0.31 -0.23 -16.82
CA ALA A 142 0.98 -0.90 -17.93
C ALA A 142 2.14 -0.07 -18.50
N ILE A 143 2.82 0.71 -17.67
CA ILE A 143 3.97 1.52 -18.10
C ILE A 143 5.06 0.64 -18.74
N THR A 144 5.68 1.15 -19.81
CA THR A 144 6.82 0.50 -20.47
C THR A 144 7.97 1.49 -20.66
N GLU A 145 9.20 0.97 -20.69
CA GLU A 145 10.39 1.76 -21.01
C GLU A 145 10.28 2.43 -22.38
N LEU A 146 9.61 1.79 -23.34
CA LEU A 146 9.41 2.30 -24.69
C LEU A 146 8.56 3.57 -24.68
N ILE A 147 7.46 3.58 -23.92
CA ILE A 147 6.60 4.77 -23.80
C ILE A 147 7.37 5.92 -23.14
N ILE A 148 8.10 5.65 -22.06
CA ILE A 148 8.94 6.67 -21.42
C ILE A 148 10.00 7.19 -22.40
N GLY A 149 10.63 6.30 -23.17
CA GLY A 149 11.62 6.64 -24.18
C GLY A 149 11.04 7.57 -25.25
N LYS A 150 9.82 7.28 -25.74
CA LYS A 150 9.13 8.14 -26.70
C LYS A 150 8.95 9.53 -26.14
N PHE A 151 8.47 9.70 -24.91
CA PHE A 151 8.16 11.02 -24.31
C PHE A 151 9.29 11.60 -23.44
N SER A 152 10.53 11.16 -23.62
CA SER A 152 11.67 11.54 -22.76
C SER A 152 11.94 13.04 -22.72
N ASP A 153 11.57 13.78 -23.77
CA ASP A 153 11.61 15.24 -23.86
C ASP A 153 10.73 15.95 -22.82
N LEU A 154 9.66 15.29 -22.36
CA LEU A 154 8.70 15.84 -21.40
C LEU A 154 9.03 15.49 -19.94
N CYS A 155 10.18 14.86 -19.67
CA CYS A 155 10.53 14.37 -18.33
C CYS A 155 10.63 15.47 -17.26
N ASN A 156 10.96 16.70 -17.67
CA ASN A 156 11.14 17.85 -16.77
C ASN A 156 9.88 18.73 -16.62
N VAL A 157 8.79 18.42 -17.35
CA VAL A 157 7.56 19.22 -17.28
C VAL A 157 6.93 19.04 -15.90
N ARG A 158 6.51 20.16 -15.31
CA ARG A 158 5.83 20.18 -14.00
C ARG A 158 4.37 20.56 -14.20
N ASN A 159 3.47 19.81 -13.57
CA ASN A 159 2.05 20.13 -13.56
C ASN A 159 1.75 21.31 -12.61
N LYS A 160 0.47 21.67 -12.43
CA LYS A 160 0.05 22.79 -11.56
C LYS A 160 0.39 22.59 -10.08
N HIS A 161 0.58 21.34 -9.64
CA HIS A 161 1.03 20.99 -8.29
C HIS A 161 2.56 20.85 -8.21
N LEU A 162 3.27 21.30 -9.23
CA LEU A 162 4.72 21.21 -9.36
C LEU A 162 5.28 19.77 -9.40
N LEU A 163 4.41 18.77 -9.58
CA LEU A 163 4.78 17.37 -9.70
C LEU A 163 5.42 17.14 -11.06
N THR A 164 6.49 16.36 -11.07
CA THR A 164 7.14 15.84 -12.29
C THR A 164 6.63 14.42 -12.58
N PRO A 165 6.81 13.88 -13.79
CA PRO A 165 6.48 12.49 -14.09
C PRO A 165 7.20 11.50 -13.16
N LEU A 166 8.41 11.83 -12.67
CA LEU A 166 9.13 10.99 -11.72
C LEU A 166 8.44 10.91 -10.35
N HIS A 167 7.74 11.97 -9.89
CA HIS A 167 6.94 11.91 -8.67
C HIS A 167 5.80 10.90 -8.80
N PHE A 168 5.08 10.95 -9.94
CA PHE A 168 4.01 9.99 -10.23
C PHE A 168 4.54 8.57 -10.30
N LEU A 169 5.67 8.36 -10.99
CA LEU A 169 6.28 7.05 -11.12
C LEU A 169 6.71 6.50 -9.76
N ALA A 170 7.49 7.26 -8.99
CA ALA A 170 7.97 6.84 -7.68
C ALA A 170 6.83 6.46 -6.71
N GLY A 171 5.72 7.20 -6.75
CA GLY A 171 4.53 6.95 -5.95
C GLY A 171 3.57 5.90 -6.52
N ASN A 172 3.82 5.34 -7.71
CA ASN A 172 2.87 4.48 -8.40
C ASN A 172 2.77 3.08 -7.75
N THR A 173 1.60 2.79 -7.18
CA THR A 173 1.26 1.51 -6.55
C THR A 173 0.61 0.50 -7.50
N GLN A 174 0.16 0.93 -8.68
CA GLN A 174 -0.51 0.09 -9.67
C GLN A 174 0.44 -0.85 -10.41
N ILE A 175 1.73 -0.51 -10.47
CA ILE A 175 2.75 -1.34 -11.13
C ILE A 175 3.06 -2.55 -10.23
N LYS A 176 2.62 -3.73 -10.67
CA LYS A 176 2.83 -4.99 -9.94
C LYS A 176 4.26 -5.53 -10.08
N ASN A 177 4.85 -5.37 -11.27
CA ASN A 177 6.20 -5.87 -11.53
C ASN A 177 7.27 -4.89 -11.05
N LYS A 178 7.93 -5.23 -9.93
CA LYS A 178 9.02 -4.42 -9.35
C LYS A 178 10.16 -4.18 -10.35
N LYS A 179 10.52 -5.17 -11.18
CA LYS A 179 11.63 -5.05 -12.14
C LYS A 179 11.33 -4.00 -13.21
N THR A 180 10.14 -4.09 -13.82
CA THR A 180 9.67 -3.10 -14.80
C THR A 180 9.60 -1.71 -14.20
N HIS A 181 9.15 -1.61 -12.94
CA HIS A 181 9.10 -0.32 -12.26
C HIS A 181 10.49 0.30 -12.07
N ILE A 182 11.45 -0.47 -11.56
CA ILE A 182 12.85 -0.06 -11.39
C ILE A 182 13.45 0.40 -12.72
N GLN A 183 13.21 -0.36 -13.78
CA GLN A 183 13.64 -0.08 -15.14
C GLN A 183 13.13 1.26 -15.66
N CYS A 184 11.81 1.49 -15.54
CA CYS A 184 11.16 2.74 -15.91
C CYS A 184 11.71 3.93 -15.10
N VAL A 185 11.91 3.74 -13.79
CA VAL A 185 12.49 4.77 -12.91
C VAL A 185 13.90 5.11 -13.35
N LYS A 186 14.77 4.11 -13.56
CA LYS A 186 16.14 4.31 -14.05
C LYS A 186 16.20 5.05 -15.38
N ARG A 187 15.23 4.84 -16.27
CA ARG A 187 15.18 5.52 -17.57
C ARG A 187 14.82 7.00 -17.44
N LEU A 188 14.04 7.36 -16.43
CA LEU A 188 13.54 8.72 -16.21
C LEU A 188 14.43 9.52 -15.26
N ILE A 189 15.27 8.86 -14.46
CA ILE A 189 16.15 9.54 -13.50
C ILE A 189 17.13 10.47 -14.21
N ASN A 190 17.14 11.71 -13.74
CA ASN A 190 18.23 12.64 -13.90
C ASN A 190 18.46 13.33 -12.54
N GLU A 191 19.63 13.94 -12.32
CA GLU A 191 19.97 14.56 -11.03
C GLU A 191 18.98 15.68 -10.64
N THR A 192 18.48 16.43 -11.62
CA THR A 192 17.55 17.55 -11.39
C THR A 192 16.17 17.09 -10.94
N LEU A 193 15.68 15.96 -11.44
CA LEU A 193 14.37 15.38 -11.10
C LEU A 193 14.39 14.70 -9.74
N LEU A 194 15.52 14.13 -9.32
CA LEU A 194 15.66 13.50 -8.00
C LEU A 194 15.47 14.50 -6.86
N ILE A 195 15.90 15.74 -7.06
CA ILE A 195 15.78 16.83 -6.08
C ILE A 195 14.58 17.75 -6.32
N ALA A 196 13.83 17.53 -7.41
CA ALA A 196 12.65 18.32 -7.73
C ALA A 196 11.62 18.20 -6.59
N ARG A 197 11.03 19.31 -6.18
CA ARG A 197 10.05 19.36 -5.09
C ARG A 197 8.66 19.69 -5.60
N ASP A 198 7.62 19.06 -5.08
CA ASP A 198 6.24 19.42 -5.40
C ASP A 198 5.75 20.64 -4.60
N SER A 199 4.45 20.97 -4.71
CA SER A 199 3.83 22.07 -3.95
C SER A 199 3.83 21.86 -2.42
N GLU A 200 4.04 20.64 -1.94
CA GLU A 200 4.16 20.29 -0.53
C GLU A 200 5.63 20.08 -0.11
N ASN A 201 6.58 20.54 -0.94
CA ASN A 201 8.02 20.43 -0.70
C ASN A 201 8.54 18.98 -0.66
N ARG A 202 7.81 18.03 -1.24
CA ARG A 202 8.16 16.59 -1.30
C ARG A 202 8.95 16.28 -2.56
N THR A 203 9.96 15.42 -2.45
CA THR A 203 10.72 14.89 -3.59
C THR A 203 10.16 13.55 -4.10
N PRO A 204 10.61 13.01 -5.25
CA PRO A 204 10.21 11.68 -5.67
C PRO A 204 10.52 10.58 -4.63
N LEU A 205 11.58 10.74 -3.84
CA LEU A 205 11.88 9.83 -2.73
C LEU A 205 10.77 9.85 -1.67
N HIS A 206 10.23 11.03 -1.33
CA HIS A 206 9.10 11.13 -0.40
C HIS A 206 7.87 10.38 -0.93
N MET A 207 7.60 10.48 -2.23
CA MET A 207 6.50 9.74 -2.87
C MET A 207 6.71 8.22 -2.78
N ALA A 208 7.93 7.73 -3.01
CA ALA A 208 8.24 6.31 -2.86
C ALA A 208 8.06 5.83 -1.41
N VAL A 209 8.44 6.65 -0.43
CA VAL A 209 8.27 6.35 1.01
C VAL A 209 6.79 6.32 1.39
N ILE A 210 6.01 7.34 1.03
CA ILE A 210 4.56 7.43 1.31
C ILE A 210 3.81 6.25 0.67
N SER A 211 4.22 5.85 -0.54
CA SER A 211 3.61 4.74 -1.28
C SER A 211 4.16 3.36 -0.92
N GLY A 212 5.09 3.24 0.04
CA GLY A 212 5.62 1.94 0.48
C GLY A 212 6.58 1.25 -0.49
N ARG A 213 7.15 1.98 -1.46
CA ARG A 213 8.00 1.39 -2.51
C ARG A 213 9.45 1.27 -2.06
N HIS A 214 9.69 0.49 -1.00
CA HIS A 214 11.01 0.30 -0.37
C HIS A 214 12.14 -0.05 -1.35
N TYR A 215 11.83 -0.83 -2.38
CA TYR A 215 12.82 -1.26 -3.39
C TYR A 215 13.27 -0.15 -4.35
N LEU A 216 12.63 1.02 -4.33
CA LEU A 216 13.05 2.21 -5.10
C LEU A 216 13.91 3.16 -4.26
N LEU A 217 13.94 3.01 -2.94
CA LEU A 217 14.53 4.00 -2.03
C LEU A 217 16.02 4.20 -2.32
N ASP A 218 16.79 3.12 -2.46
CA ASP A 218 18.22 3.21 -2.79
C ASP A 218 18.48 3.85 -4.15
N ILE A 219 17.54 3.72 -5.10
CA ILE A 219 17.67 4.28 -6.44
C ILE A 219 17.35 5.78 -6.45
N LEU A 220 16.37 6.19 -5.66
CA LEU A 220 15.90 7.57 -5.55
C LEU A 220 16.62 8.37 -4.45
N ASN A 221 17.54 7.74 -3.73
CA ASN A 221 18.24 8.37 -2.62
C ASN A 221 19.18 9.48 -3.11
N THR A 222 19.22 10.58 -2.37
CA THR A 222 20.14 11.71 -2.61
C THR A 222 20.91 12.05 -1.33
N LYS A 223 21.93 12.91 -1.43
CA LYS A 223 22.82 13.23 -0.29
C LYS A 223 22.16 14.10 0.78
N ASP A 224 21.21 14.94 0.41
CA ASP A 224 20.63 15.97 1.28
C ASP A 224 19.19 15.60 1.67
N VAL A 225 19.04 14.43 2.30
CA VAL A 225 17.73 13.89 2.69
C VAL A 225 17.62 13.88 4.21
N ASP A 226 16.55 14.48 4.73
CA ASP A 226 16.16 14.30 6.13
C ASP A 226 15.41 12.97 6.28
N TYR A 227 16.16 11.92 6.60
CA TYR A 227 15.61 10.58 6.78
C TYR A 227 14.65 10.49 7.96
N LEU A 228 14.75 11.35 8.97
CA LEU A 228 13.87 11.31 10.12
C LEU A 228 12.48 11.86 9.76
N GLU A 229 12.43 12.97 9.03
CA GLU A 229 11.16 13.50 8.50
C GLU A 229 10.54 12.55 7.48
N LEU A 230 11.34 11.88 6.64
CA LEU A 230 10.84 10.82 5.76
C LEU A 230 10.22 9.65 6.56
N ALA A 231 10.87 9.22 7.64
CA ALA A 231 10.37 8.11 8.44
C ALA A 231 9.01 8.42 9.09
N LYS A 232 8.69 9.68 9.37
CA LYS A 232 7.36 10.10 9.88
C LYS A 232 6.27 10.02 8.82
N LEU A 233 6.60 10.19 7.55
CA LEU A 233 5.65 10.13 6.43
C LEU A 233 5.39 8.69 5.96
N ALA A 234 6.30 7.79 6.28
CA ALA A 234 6.27 6.39 5.88
C ALA A 234 5.12 5.64 6.54
N LYS A 235 4.34 4.92 5.72
CA LYS A 235 3.28 4.02 6.20
C LYS A 235 3.74 2.57 6.30
N GLU A 236 4.72 2.18 5.48
CA GLU A 236 5.19 0.80 5.44
C GLU A 236 6.37 0.55 6.38
N PRO A 237 6.32 -0.55 7.15
CA PRO A 237 7.41 -1.08 7.96
C PRO A 237 8.81 -0.93 7.39
N LYS A 238 9.00 -1.49 6.20
CA LYS A 238 10.29 -1.60 5.53
C LYS A 238 10.83 -0.25 5.08
N THR A 239 9.93 0.70 4.80
CA THR A 239 10.32 2.07 4.45
C THR A 239 10.75 2.87 5.68
N ILE A 240 10.07 2.70 6.82
CA ILE A 240 10.46 3.32 8.09
C ILE A 240 11.84 2.79 8.50
N GLN A 241 12.00 1.47 8.48
CA GLN A 241 13.26 0.80 8.82
C GLN A 241 14.41 1.35 7.97
N TRP A 242 14.27 1.36 6.65
CA TRP A 242 15.29 1.88 5.74
C TRP A 242 15.67 3.34 6.06
N CYS A 243 14.69 4.21 6.33
CA CYS A 243 14.96 5.60 6.66
C CYS A 243 15.80 5.72 7.94
N LEU A 244 15.43 4.99 8.98
CA LEU A 244 16.14 5.03 10.27
C LEU A 244 17.55 4.44 10.16
N GLU A 245 17.75 3.36 9.39
CA GLU A 245 19.07 2.79 9.10
C GLU A 245 19.98 3.78 8.37
N LYS A 246 19.44 4.56 7.41
CA LYS A 246 20.21 5.60 6.72
C LYS A 246 20.52 6.80 7.61
N HIS A 247 19.64 7.12 8.57
CA HIS A 247 19.87 8.20 9.52
C HIS A 247 21.04 7.88 10.47
N ASN A 248 21.04 6.68 11.07
CA ASN A 248 22.12 6.24 11.93
C ASN A 248 22.37 4.73 11.76
N PRO A 249 23.37 4.32 10.95
CA PRO A 249 23.62 2.92 10.63
C PRO A 249 24.15 2.11 11.82
N ASN A 250 24.65 2.77 12.87
CA ASN A 250 25.25 2.11 14.03
C ASN A 250 24.23 1.77 15.12
N GLN A 251 22.99 2.24 14.99
CA GLN A 251 21.94 2.10 15.99
C GLN A 251 20.75 1.37 15.38
N THR A 252 20.08 0.54 16.18
CA THR A 252 18.91 -0.18 15.68
C THR A 252 17.80 0.83 15.34
N PRO A 253 17.07 0.66 14.21
CA PRO A 253 15.96 1.52 13.81
C PRO A 253 14.95 1.76 14.94
N PHE A 254 14.65 0.71 15.69
CA PHE A 254 13.76 0.77 16.85
C PHE A 254 14.24 1.73 17.94
N ASN A 255 15.54 1.71 18.27
CA ASN A 255 16.08 2.60 19.31
C ASN A 255 16.04 4.07 18.86
N ILE A 256 16.31 4.34 17.57
CA ILE A 256 16.22 5.69 16.99
C ILE A 256 14.78 6.20 17.07
N ALA A 257 13.80 5.37 16.70
CA ALA A 257 12.38 5.71 16.75
C ALA A 257 11.92 6.07 18.17
N LEU A 258 12.33 5.29 19.19
CA LEU A 258 12.03 5.56 20.59
C LEU A 258 12.66 6.86 21.09
N GLU A 259 13.95 7.08 20.83
CA GLU A 259 14.65 8.31 21.24
C GLU A 259 14.04 9.57 20.64
N LYS A 260 13.49 9.47 19.42
CA LYS A 260 12.88 10.58 18.70
C LYS A 260 11.37 10.71 18.94
N GLY A 261 10.79 9.89 19.82
CA GLY A 261 9.37 9.95 20.18
C GLY A 261 8.44 9.75 18.99
N MET A 262 8.86 8.95 18.01
CA MET A 262 8.04 8.66 16.85
C MET A 262 6.91 7.70 17.23
N ASP A 263 5.66 8.05 16.89
CA ASP A 263 4.48 7.20 17.10
C ASP A 263 4.45 6.07 16.06
N ILE A 264 5.47 5.20 16.10
CA ILE A 264 5.60 4.05 15.22
C ILE A 264 5.09 2.83 15.98
N GLN A 265 4.08 2.15 15.44
CA GLN A 265 3.62 0.86 15.96
C GLN A 265 4.80 -0.11 15.97
N ALA A 266 5.19 -0.65 17.14
CA ALA A 266 6.38 -1.49 17.28
C ALA A 266 6.36 -2.73 16.36
N THR A 267 5.17 -3.25 16.04
CA THR A 267 4.89 -4.31 15.04
C THR A 267 5.26 -3.93 13.61
N ALA A 268 5.32 -2.64 13.30
CA ALA A 268 5.71 -2.15 12.01
C ALA A 268 7.23 -2.07 11.84
N LEU A 269 8.04 -2.22 12.89
CA LEU A 269 9.51 -2.20 12.75
C LEU A 269 10.14 -3.60 12.75
N TYR A 270 9.35 -4.61 13.14
CA TYR A 270 9.76 -6.00 13.18
C TYR A 270 8.75 -6.82 12.37
N ASP A 271 9.23 -7.58 11.37
CA ASP A 271 8.41 -8.30 10.38
C ASP A 271 7.25 -9.10 11.04
N GLY A 272 6.04 -8.51 11.00
CA GLY A 272 4.81 -9.09 10.45
C GLY A 272 4.17 -10.35 11.05
N GLU A 273 4.84 -11.11 11.90
CA GLU A 273 4.18 -12.17 12.68
C GLU A 273 3.55 -11.50 13.90
N THR A 274 2.23 -11.65 14.03
CA THR A 274 1.39 -11.27 15.18
C THR A 274 2.20 -11.13 16.46
N MET A 275 2.02 -10.03 17.20
CA MET A 275 2.55 -9.77 18.55
C MET A 275 2.42 -11.01 19.43
N SER A 276 3.38 -11.92 19.30
CA SER A 276 3.21 -13.27 19.81
C SER A 276 3.70 -13.27 21.23
N GLU A 277 3.04 -14.05 22.08
CA GLU A 277 3.53 -14.41 23.41
C GLU A 277 5.01 -14.81 23.35
N LYS A 278 5.43 -15.53 22.30
CA LYS A 278 6.83 -15.93 22.06
C LYS A 278 7.79 -14.75 21.92
N THR A 279 7.41 -13.69 21.21
CA THR A 279 8.26 -12.50 21.03
C THR A 279 8.39 -11.67 22.30
N LEU A 280 7.30 -11.57 23.07
CA LEU A 280 7.33 -10.97 24.41
C LEU A 280 8.29 -11.75 25.32
N ILE A 281 8.21 -13.08 25.32
CA ILE A 281 9.11 -13.95 26.11
C ILE A 281 10.57 -13.73 25.69
N GLU A 282 10.88 -13.74 24.38
CA GLU A 282 12.24 -13.51 23.90
C GLU A 282 12.77 -12.11 24.27
N ALA A 283 11.91 -11.08 24.25
CA ALA A 283 12.27 -9.73 24.64
C ALA A 283 12.64 -9.65 26.12
N VAL A 284 11.86 -10.32 26.96
CA VAL A 284 12.12 -10.41 28.38
C VAL A 284 13.39 -11.23 28.65
N ASP A 285 13.55 -12.41 28.05
CA ASP A 285 14.72 -13.28 28.28
C ASP A 285 16.05 -12.65 27.85
N LYS A 286 16.04 -11.78 26.84
CA LYS A 286 17.21 -11.04 26.36
C LYS A 286 17.48 -9.74 27.13
N GLY A 287 16.69 -9.40 28.15
CA GLY A 287 16.90 -8.19 28.94
C GLY A 287 16.46 -6.88 28.26
N MET A 288 15.53 -6.93 27.29
CA MET A 288 15.08 -5.77 26.51
C MET A 288 13.88 -5.03 27.16
N LYS A 289 14.10 -4.36 28.31
CA LYS A 289 13.05 -3.72 29.14
C LYS A 289 12.09 -2.78 28.39
N ALA A 290 12.61 -1.88 27.56
CA ALA A 290 11.79 -0.89 26.84
C ALA A 290 10.87 -1.55 25.79
N LEU A 291 11.39 -2.58 25.12
CA LEU A 291 10.63 -3.38 24.16
C LEU A 291 9.52 -4.17 24.87
N THR A 292 9.82 -4.76 26.03
CA THR A 292 8.81 -5.40 26.89
C THR A 292 7.69 -4.43 27.26
N LEU A 293 8.01 -3.22 27.71
CA LEU A 293 6.98 -2.22 28.04
C LEU A 293 6.12 -1.82 26.83
N ALA A 294 6.70 -1.75 25.64
CA ALA A 294 5.96 -1.49 24.40
C ALA A 294 5.01 -2.65 24.05
N PHE A 295 5.46 -3.91 24.18
CA PHE A 295 4.60 -5.09 24.04
C PHE A 295 3.42 -5.05 25.01
N LEU A 296 3.68 -4.69 26.27
CA LEU A 296 2.65 -4.59 27.30
C LEU A 296 1.65 -3.45 26.99
N ASN A 297 2.11 -2.31 26.47
CA ASN A 297 1.22 -1.22 26.06
C ASN A 297 0.28 -1.61 24.90
N ALA A 298 0.73 -2.52 24.03
CA ALA A 298 -0.10 -3.12 23.00
C ALA A 298 -0.99 -4.28 23.51
N GLN A 299 -1.15 -4.41 24.84
CA GLN A 299 -1.99 -5.43 25.47
C GLN A 299 -1.52 -6.87 25.23
N ALA A 300 -0.25 -7.10 24.86
CA ALA A 300 0.32 -8.43 24.81
C ALA A 300 0.56 -8.96 26.24
N TYR A 301 0.23 -10.22 26.49
CA TYR A 301 0.33 -10.84 27.80
C TYR A 301 0.95 -12.24 27.69
N SER A 302 1.77 -12.60 28.67
CA SER A 302 2.33 -13.96 28.83
C SER A 302 2.66 -14.21 30.29
N VAL A 303 2.32 -15.40 30.78
CA VAL A 303 2.68 -15.87 32.12
C VAL A 303 4.21 -16.05 32.24
N ASN A 304 4.88 -16.47 31.17
CA ASN A 304 6.32 -16.66 31.16
C ASN A 304 7.12 -15.34 31.22
N ALA A 305 6.49 -14.21 30.86
CA ALA A 305 7.10 -12.90 30.99
C ALA A 305 7.39 -12.51 32.46
N TYR A 306 6.66 -13.06 33.43
CA TYR A 306 6.91 -12.85 34.86
C TYR A 306 8.27 -13.41 35.28
N HIS A 307 8.65 -14.59 34.78
CA HIS A 307 9.90 -15.26 35.13
C HIS A 307 11.12 -14.46 34.66
N GLY A 308 11.09 -13.95 33.43
CA GLY A 308 12.19 -13.15 32.92
C GLY A 308 12.19 -11.73 33.52
N ALA A 309 11.03 -11.10 33.74
CA ALA A 309 10.96 -9.79 34.38
C ALA A 309 11.47 -9.83 35.83
N ALA A 310 11.17 -10.92 36.56
CA ALA A 310 11.72 -11.16 37.88
C ALA A 310 13.24 -11.41 37.84
N ARG A 311 13.72 -12.25 36.91
CA ARG A 311 15.17 -12.50 36.72
C ARG A 311 15.97 -11.20 36.52
N HIS A 312 15.41 -10.26 35.76
CA HIS A 312 16.05 -8.98 35.45
C HIS A 312 15.71 -7.85 36.44
N GLY A 313 14.85 -8.10 37.43
CA GLY A 313 14.49 -7.13 38.46
C GLY A 313 13.64 -5.95 37.99
N TRP A 314 12.72 -6.19 37.07
CA TRP A 314 11.88 -5.15 36.48
C TRP A 314 10.52 -5.03 37.19
N CYS A 315 10.53 -4.46 38.40
CA CYS A 315 9.33 -4.26 39.22
C CYS A 315 8.21 -3.47 38.50
N ASP A 316 8.56 -2.46 37.71
CA ASP A 316 7.63 -1.67 36.88
C ASP A 316 6.97 -2.49 35.75
N VAL A 317 7.71 -3.40 35.14
CA VAL A 317 7.20 -4.33 34.12
C VAL A 317 6.23 -5.33 34.75
N LEU A 318 6.55 -5.86 35.93
CA LEU A 318 5.65 -6.77 36.68
C LEU A 318 4.34 -6.08 37.08
N LYS A 319 4.39 -4.82 37.51
CA LYS A 319 3.19 -4.01 37.78
C LYS A 319 2.31 -3.85 36.55
N ARG A 320 2.92 -3.66 35.38
CA ARG A 320 2.19 -3.51 34.13
C ARG A 320 1.60 -4.83 33.64
N LEU A 321 2.34 -5.94 33.75
CA LEU A 321 1.85 -7.29 33.48
C LEU A 321 0.61 -7.61 34.31
N GLU A 322 0.65 -7.29 35.61
CA GLU A 322 -0.48 -7.52 36.51
C GLU A 322 -1.69 -6.65 36.15
N ALA A 323 -1.49 -5.37 35.84
CA ALA A 323 -2.59 -4.49 35.40
C ALA A 323 -3.29 -5.00 34.13
N ILE A 324 -2.52 -5.50 33.15
CA ILE A 324 -3.06 -6.06 31.90
C ILE A 324 -3.82 -7.36 32.16
N ARG A 325 -3.24 -8.22 33.01
CA ARG A 325 -3.87 -9.47 33.44
C ARG A 325 -5.24 -9.21 34.04
N TRP A 326 -5.35 -8.31 35.01
CA TRP A 326 -6.63 -7.93 35.60
C TRP A 326 -7.60 -7.29 34.61
N GLN A 327 -7.12 -6.61 33.57
CA GLN A 327 -8.01 -6.06 32.53
C GLN A 327 -8.58 -7.16 31.63
N GLN A 328 -7.76 -8.12 31.22
CA GLN A 328 -8.12 -9.17 30.26
C GLN A 328 -8.82 -10.36 30.91
N MET A 329 -8.63 -10.57 32.21
CA MET A 329 -9.18 -11.72 32.94
C MET A 329 -10.72 -11.66 32.99
N PRO A 330 -11.42 -12.72 32.55
CA PRO A 330 -12.87 -12.86 32.71
C PRO A 330 -13.32 -12.77 34.17
N TRP A 331 -14.56 -12.35 34.40
CA TRP A 331 -15.08 -12.11 35.76
C TRP A 331 -15.08 -13.37 36.64
N TYR A 332 -15.29 -14.56 36.07
CA TYR A 332 -15.29 -15.83 36.81
C TYR A 332 -13.88 -16.26 37.25
N GLU A 333 -12.86 -16.01 36.43
CA GLU A 333 -11.46 -16.26 36.78
C GLU A 333 -10.98 -15.33 37.90
N ARG A 334 -11.44 -14.07 37.92
CA ARG A 334 -11.16 -13.14 39.02
C ARG A 334 -11.75 -13.61 40.34
N ILE A 335 -12.95 -14.19 40.31
CA ILE A 335 -13.59 -14.74 41.52
C ILE A 335 -12.77 -15.92 42.04
N ALA A 336 -12.35 -16.83 41.17
CA ALA A 336 -11.54 -17.97 41.58
C ALA A 336 -10.14 -17.59 42.02
N GLU A 337 -9.51 -16.57 41.41
CA GLU A 337 -8.24 -16.07 41.90
C GLU A 337 -8.37 -15.45 43.30
N ASN A 338 -9.42 -14.65 43.53
CA ASN A 338 -9.71 -14.13 44.87
C ASN A 338 -9.99 -15.25 45.88
N ALA A 339 -10.65 -16.33 45.44
CA ALA A 339 -10.87 -17.51 46.27
C ALA A 339 -9.55 -18.25 46.55
N CYS A 340 -8.69 -18.44 45.55
CA CYS A 340 -7.34 -18.97 45.74
C CYS A 340 -6.56 -18.18 46.79
N TRP A 341 -6.63 -16.85 46.77
CA TRP A 341 -6.04 -16.01 47.83
C TRP A 341 -6.68 -16.25 49.20
N ALA A 342 -8.02 -16.36 49.27
CA ALA A 342 -8.74 -16.61 50.52
C ALA A 342 -8.41 -17.98 51.14
N PHE A 343 -8.12 -18.99 50.31
CA PHE A 343 -7.73 -20.34 50.74
C PHE A 343 -6.21 -20.53 50.90
N GLY A 344 -5.41 -19.47 50.74
CA GLY A 344 -3.97 -19.57 50.81
C GLY A 344 -3.40 -20.47 49.71
N ARG A 345 -3.65 -20.12 48.44
CA ARG A 345 -3.01 -20.73 47.27
C ARG A 345 -2.23 -19.68 46.49
N SER A 346 -1.18 -20.12 45.79
CA SER A 346 -0.31 -19.23 45.01
C SER A 346 -1.04 -18.71 43.75
N PRO A 347 -0.74 -17.50 43.27
CA PRO A 347 -1.29 -17.01 42.01
C PRO A 347 -0.96 -17.95 40.85
N CYS A 348 -1.83 -18.03 39.84
CA CYS A 348 -1.64 -18.96 38.72
C CYS A 348 -0.44 -18.62 37.82
N TRP A 349 0.18 -17.44 37.96
CA TRP A 349 1.43 -17.08 37.29
C TRP A 349 2.69 -17.39 38.11
N ASP A 350 2.55 -17.77 39.38
CA ASP A 350 3.65 -18.19 40.27
C ASP A 350 4.00 -19.68 40.07
N VAL A 351 3.52 -20.29 38.98
CA VAL A 351 3.80 -21.68 38.62
C VAL A 351 5.27 -21.82 38.21
N PRO A 352 6.01 -22.79 38.76
CA PRO A 352 7.43 -22.95 38.45
C PRO A 352 7.67 -23.41 37.01
N VAL A 353 8.48 -22.66 36.26
CA VAL A 353 9.00 -23.06 34.96
C VAL A 353 10.43 -23.57 35.13
N ASN A 354 10.70 -24.81 34.69
CA ASN A 354 11.98 -25.50 34.92
C ASN A 354 12.37 -25.58 36.42
N GLY A 355 11.39 -25.72 37.30
CA GLY A 355 11.59 -25.88 38.75
C GLY A 355 11.94 -24.59 39.51
N LYS A 356 11.82 -23.40 38.89
CA LYS A 356 12.01 -22.11 39.56
C LYS A 356 10.82 -21.20 39.35
N ARG A 357 10.33 -20.59 40.43
CA ARG A 357 9.25 -19.59 40.39
C ARG A 357 9.81 -18.20 40.08
N PRO A 358 8.96 -17.24 39.68
CA PRO A 358 9.36 -15.84 39.53
C PRO A 358 10.01 -15.29 40.81
N LEU A 359 9.46 -15.62 42.00
CA LEU A 359 10.03 -15.19 43.27
C LEU A 359 11.45 -15.73 43.51
N ASP A 360 11.72 -16.98 43.09
CA ASP A 360 13.03 -17.62 43.24
C ASP A 360 14.07 -17.05 42.26
N LEU A 361 13.62 -16.43 41.17
CA LEU A 361 14.45 -15.79 40.14
C LEU A 361 14.74 -14.32 40.43
N ALA A 362 13.96 -13.68 41.29
CA ALA A 362 14.10 -12.26 41.60
C ALA A 362 15.45 -11.95 42.27
N THR A 363 16.25 -11.12 41.60
CA THR A 363 17.63 -10.81 42.04
C THR A 363 17.71 -9.58 42.95
N ASP A 364 16.74 -8.67 42.88
CA ASP A 364 16.65 -7.43 43.65
C ASP A 364 15.51 -7.45 44.69
N GLU A 365 15.73 -6.74 45.80
CA GLU A 365 14.82 -6.65 46.94
C GLU A 365 13.46 -5.99 46.60
N PRO A 366 13.38 -4.89 45.82
CA PRO A 366 12.09 -4.28 45.43
C PRO A 366 11.20 -5.22 44.62
N THR A 367 11.78 -6.01 43.72
CA THR A 367 11.04 -7.00 42.93
C THR A 367 10.56 -8.14 43.82
N ARG A 368 11.38 -8.63 44.76
CA ARG A 368 10.97 -9.65 45.73
C ARG A 368 9.83 -9.16 46.63
N GLU A 369 9.92 -7.95 47.17
CA GLU A 369 8.85 -7.36 47.98
C GLU A 369 7.55 -7.21 47.19
N TYR A 370 7.64 -6.76 45.93
CA TYR A 370 6.47 -6.64 45.08
C TYR A 370 5.81 -8.00 44.82
N LEU A 371 6.57 -9.02 44.45
CA LEU A 371 6.05 -10.37 44.24
C LEU A 371 5.41 -10.94 45.52
N LYS A 372 6.02 -10.72 46.69
CA LYS A 372 5.44 -11.08 47.99
C LYS A 372 4.13 -10.34 48.28
N SER A 373 4.03 -9.06 47.90
CA SER A 373 2.81 -8.27 48.06
C SER A 373 1.64 -8.80 47.22
N LEU A 374 1.92 -9.53 46.14
CA LEU A 374 0.93 -10.23 45.33
C LEU A 374 0.55 -11.62 45.86
N GLY A 375 1.11 -12.04 47.00
CA GLY A 375 0.80 -13.32 47.64
C GLY A 375 1.79 -14.46 47.35
N CYS A 376 2.91 -14.21 46.65
CA CYS A 376 3.97 -15.21 46.49
C CYS A 376 4.68 -15.47 47.83
N LYS A 377 4.82 -16.75 48.22
CA LYS A 377 5.47 -17.15 49.48
C LYS A 377 6.87 -17.72 49.25
N ASP A 378 7.78 -17.47 50.19
CA ASP A 378 9.16 -18.00 50.16
C ASP A 378 9.16 -19.54 50.17
N ASN A 379 8.36 -20.17 51.05
CA ASN A 379 8.21 -21.63 51.14
C ASN A 379 6.74 -22.03 51.01
N LEU A 380 6.44 -23.03 50.19
CA LEU A 380 5.15 -23.72 50.17
C LEU A 380 5.19 -24.76 51.30
N GLU A 381 4.47 -24.53 52.40
CA GLU A 381 4.36 -25.50 53.52
C GLU A 381 3.42 -26.66 53.15
N ASP A 382 3.55 -27.80 53.85
CA ASP A 382 2.67 -28.97 53.70
C ASP A 382 1.19 -28.56 53.84
N GLY A 383 0.42 -28.72 52.77
CA GLY A 383 -0.99 -28.32 52.67
C GLY A 383 -1.29 -27.25 51.61
N TRP A 384 -0.27 -26.68 50.96
CA TRP A 384 -0.46 -25.80 49.79
C TRP A 384 -0.56 -26.62 48.50
N HIS A 385 -1.72 -26.56 47.83
CA HIS A 385 -1.93 -27.18 46.52
C HIS A 385 -1.61 -26.18 45.40
N MET A 386 -0.54 -26.43 44.64
CA MET A 386 -0.29 -25.70 43.39
C MET A 386 -1.43 -25.97 42.40
N VAL A 387 -2.03 -24.92 41.84
CA VAL A 387 -2.92 -25.07 40.70
C VAL A 387 -2.04 -25.35 39.48
N ASN A 388 -1.96 -26.62 39.10
CA ASN A 388 -1.29 -27.04 37.86
C ASN A 388 -2.36 -27.27 36.78
N SER A 389 -1.99 -27.16 35.50
CA SER A 389 -2.93 -27.36 34.37
C SER A 389 -3.72 -28.66 34.45
N ASP A 390 -3.14 -29.68 35.07
CA ASP A 390 -3.69 -31.04 35.11
C ASP A 390 -4.70 -31.24 36.25
N ASN A 391 -4.71 -30.35 37.26
CA ASN A 391 -5.63 -30.41 38.42
C ASN A 391 -6.48 -29.14 38.54
N ALA A 392 -6.51 -28.31 37.49
CA ALA A 392 -7.32 -27.10 37.48
C ALA A 392 -8.78 -27.45 37.78
N ASP A 393 -9.36 -28.41 37.05
CA ASP A 393 -10.78 -28.77 37.15
C ASP A 393 -11.19 -29.26 38.56
N GLU A 394 -10.34 -30.04 39.25
CA GLU A 394 -10.61 -30.48 40.64
C GLU A 394 -10.49 -29.34 41.66
N GLY A 395 -9.63 -28.34 41.38
CA GLY A 395 -9.51 -27.12 42.19
C GLY A 395 -10.67 -26.14 41.97
N TRP A 396 -11.22 -26.08 40.75
CA TRP A 396 -12.38 -25.26 40.40
C TRP A 396 -13.70 -25.84 40.92
N GLU A 397 -13.84 -27.16 41.07
CA GLU A 397 -15.03 -27.77 41.68
C GLU A 397 -15.06 -27.67 43.22
N GLN A 398 -13.91 -27.49 43.87
CA GLN A 398 -13.80 -27.32 45.33
C GLN A 398 -13.95 -25.87 45.82
N ILE A 399 -13.71 -24.89 44.94
CA ILE A 399 -13.89 -23.44 45.18
C ILE A 399 -15.32 -23.05 44.82
#